data_AF-A0A392U4B8-F1
#
_entry.id   AF-A0A392U4B8-F1
#
_cell.length_a   1.000
_cell.length_b   1.000
_cell.length_c   1.000
_cell.angle_alpha   90.00
_cell.angle_beta   90.00
_cell.angle_gamma   90.00
#
_symmetry.space_group_name_H-M   'P 1'
#
loop_
_entity.id
_entity.type
_entity.pdbx_description
1 polymer ?
#
loop_
_entity_poly.entity_id
_entity_poly.type
_entity_poly.pdbx_seq_one_letter_code
_entity_poly.pdbx_strand_id
1 'polypeptide(L)' 'QHREMMQVLQQQRAEQPPLVQPQPNQGVQPQVPRGNPIFREFCRMNPPTFEGQYEPTEASDWLFRMEDMMEDLDCTQAEK' A
#
# COMPACT_ATOMS: atom_id res chain seq x y z
N GLN A 1 3.93 -18.19 35.61
CA GLN A 1 4.61 -17.14 34.80
C GLN A 1 5.42 -17.68 33.61
N HIS A 2 6.61 -18.29 33.76
CA HIS A 2 7.43 -18.67 32.58
C HIS A 2 6.79 -19.78 31.71
N ARG A 3 6.11 -20.73 32.35
CA ARG A 3 5.41 -21.85 31.69
C ARG A 3 4.22 -21.36 30.85
N GLU A 4 3.53 -20.30 31.28
CA GLU A 4 2.35 -19.78 30.60
C GLU A 4 2.72 -19.00 29.35
N MET A 5 3.83 -18.25 29.37
CA MET A 5 4.34 -17.56 28.17
C MET A 5 4.67 -18.55 27.04
N MET A 6 5.28 -19.68 27.38
CA MET A 6 5.57 -20.74 26.40
C MET A 6 4.28 -21.36 25.85
N GLN A 7 3.25 -21.50 26.68
CA GLN A 7 1.95 -22.04 26.26
C GLN A 7 1.20 -21.07 25.34
N VAL A 8 1.23 -19.77 25.64
CA VAL A 8 0.66 -18.72 24.77
C VAL A 8 1.38 -18.68 23.42
N LEU A 9 2.71 -18.78 23.38
CA LEU A 9 3.46 -18.81 22.13
C LEU A 9 3.15 -20.05 21.28
N GLN A 10 2.94 -21.20 21.92
CA GLN A 10 2.55 -22.44 21.25
C GLN A 10 1.13 -22.36 20.68
N GLN A 11 0.19 -21.80 21.45
CA GLN A 11 -1.19 -21.58 21.02
C GLN A 11 -1.23 -20.63 19.82
N GLN A 12 -0.50 -19.51 19.89
CA GLN A 12 -0.41 -18.55 18.80
C GLN A 12 0.20 -19.15 17.53
N ARG A 13 1.16 -20.07 17.64
CA ARG A 13 1.72 -20.81 16.50
C ARG A 13 0.70 -21.75 15.85
N ALA A 14 -0.20 -22.36 16.62
CA ALA A 14 -1.23 -23.25 16.10
C ALA A 14 -2.38 -22.50 15.41
N GLU A 15 -2.63 -21.25 15.81
CA GLU A 15 -3.68 -20.39 15.23
C GLU A 15 -3.17 -19.50 14.08
N GLN A 16 -1.84 -19.37 13.92
CA GLN A 16 -1.26 -18.75 12.73
C GLN A 16 -1.62 -19.60 11.51
N PRO A 17 -2.31 -19.05 10.50
CA PRO A 17 -2.55 -19.76 9.25
C PRO A 17 -1.19 -20.19 8.68
N PRO A 18 -1.10 -21.36 8.03
CA PRO A 18 0.16 -21.83 7.49
C PRO A 18 0.76 -20.73 6.62
N LEU A 19 1.89 -20.16 7.08
CA LEU A 19 2.74 -19.32 6.26
C LEU A 19 2.98 -20.12 4.99
N VAL A 20 2.44 -19.60 3.89
CA VAL A 20 2.47 -20.25 2.58
C VAL A 20 3.91 -20.58 2.27
N GLN A 21 4.31 -21.84 2.47
CA GLN A 21 5.65 -22.26 2.10
C GLN A 21 5.77 -22.03 0.59
N PRO A 22 6.78 -21.29 0.10
CA PRO A 22 6.96 -21.14 -1.33
C PRO A 22 7.17 -22.52 -1.93
N GLN A 23 6.19 -22.97 -2.71
CA GLN A 23 6.23 -24.21 -3.46
C GLN A 23 7.43 -24.10 -4.42
N PRO A 24 8.40 -25.03 -4.37
CA PRO A 24 9.47 -25.02 -5.36
C PRO A 24 8.83 -25.41 -6.68
N ASN A 25 9.09 -24.64 -7.75
CA ASN A 25 8.93 -25.04 -9.15
C ASN A 25 7.76 -24.47 -9.99
N GLN A 26 7.35 -23.20 -9.81
CA GLN A 26 6.74 -22.47 -10.93
C GLN A 26 7.43 -21.12 -11.10
N GLY A 27 7.78 -20.79 -12.34
CA GLY A 27 8.74 -19.76 -12.73
C GLY A 27 8.62 -18.47 -11.94
N VAL A 28 9.78 -17.96 -11.54
CA VAL A 28 10.01 -16.78 -10.71
C VAL A 28 9.45 -15.53 -11.38
N GLN A 29 8.14 -15.35 -11.37
CA GLN A 29 7.57 -14.01 -11.39
C GLN A 29 7.68 -13.52 -9.95
N PRO A 30 8.45 -12.45 -9.67
CA PRO A 30 8.38 -11.84 -8.36
C PRO A 30 6.91 -11.57 -8.09
N GLN A 31 6.40 -12.09 -6.96
CA GLN A 31 5.11 -11.69 -6.45
C GLN A 31 5.26 -10.22 -6.12
N VAL A 32 5.09 -9.36 -7.13
CA VAL A 32 4.95 -7.93 -6.95
C VAL A 32 3.92 -7.78 -5.84
N PRO A 33 4.22 -7.02 -4.78
CA PRO A 33 3.22 -6.68 -3.79
C PRO A 33 1.97 -6.34 -4.56
N ARG A 34 0.89 -7.09 -4.30
CA ARG A 34 -0.39 -6.89 -4.97
C ARG A 34 -0.98 -5.61 -4.38
N GLY A 35 -0.27 -4.49 -4.65
CA GLY A 35 -0.56 -3.16 -4.16
C GLY A 35 -1.89 -2.71 -4.74
N ASN A 36 -2.46 -1.68 -4.12
CA ASN A 36 -3.73 -1.14 -4.55
C ASN A 36 -3.66 -0.85 -6.08
N PRO A 37 -4.52 -1.48 -6.90
CA PRO A 37 -4.52 -1.25 -8.34
C PRO A 37 -4.70 0.23 -8.69
N ILE A 38 -5.47 0.98 -7.90
CA ILE A 38 -5.66 2.42 -8.03
C ILE A 38 -4.35 3.16 -7.75
N PHE A 39 -3.64 2.82 -6.68
CA PHE A 39 -2.34 3.45 -6.39
C PHE A 39 -1.29 3.21 -7.49
N ARG A 40 -1.31 2.02 -8.11
CA ARG A 40 -0.45 1.73 -9.27
C ARG A 40 -0.79 2.61 -10.47
N GLU A 41 -2.08 2.83 -10.72
CA GLU A 41 -2.52 3.67 -11.84
C GLU A 41 -2.25 5.15 -11.56
N PHE A 42 -2.46 5.60 -10.32
CA PHE A 42 -2.04 6.92 -9.83
C PHE A 42 -0.55 7.17 -10.09
N CYS A 43 0.33 6.25 -9.70
CA CYS A 43 1.77 6.41 -9.98
C CYS A 43 2.11 6.42 -11.48
N ARG A 44 1.30 5.76 -12.33
CA ARG A 44 1.49 5.78 -13.79
C ARG A 44 1.12 7.11 -14.42
N MET A 45 0.20 7.85 -13.80
CA MET A 45 -0.17 9.21 -14.22
C MET A 45 0.89 10.26 -13.86
N ASN A 46 2.01 9.85 -13.22
CA ASN A 46 3.13 10.71 -12.85
C ASN A 46 2.67 11.94 -12.04
N PRO A 47 2.19 11.73 -10.81
CA PRO A 47 1.59 12.79 -10.02
C PRO A 47 2.61 13.89 -9.70
N PRO A 48 2.17 15.17 -9.57
CA PRO A 48 3.07 16.26 -9.27
C PRO A 48 3.62 16.13 -7.86
N THR A 49 4.86 16.54 -7.67
CA THR A 49 5.45 16.71 -6.34
C THR A 49 5.08 18.08 -5.79
N PHE A 50 4.97 18.16 -4.45
CA PHE A 50 4.87 19.43 -3.76
C PHE A 50 6.27 19.83 -3.31
N GLU A 51 6.81 20.91 -3.86
CA GLU A 51 8.18 21.35 -3.58
C GLU A 51 8.25 22.26 -2.35
N GLY A 52 7.11 22.80 -1.91
CA GLY A 52 7.01 23.57 -0.66
C GLY A 52 7.70 24.93 -0.73
N GLN A 53 7.67 25.57 -1.90
CA GLN A 53 8.19 26.90 -2.12
C GLN A 53 7.28 27.97 -1.49
N TYR A 54 7.81 29.19 -1.43
CA TYR A 54 7.09 30.34 -0.86
C TYR A 54 6.07 30.94 -1.83
N GLU A 55 5.82 30.29 -2.97
CA GLU A 55 4.88 30.79 -3.96
C GLU A 55 3.44 30.59 -3.43
N PRO A 56 2.64 31.66 -3.29
CA PRO A 56 1.33 31.56 -2.66
C PRO A 56 0.35 30.61 -3.38
N THR A 57 0.56 30.38 -4.67
CA THR A 57 -0.28 29.57 -5.55
C THR A 57 0.14 28.11 -5.65
N GLU A 58 1.38 27.76 -5.28
CA GLU A 58 1.91 26.40 -5.51
C GLU A 58 1.08 25.34 -4.79
N ALA A 59 0.74 25.56 -3.52
CA ALA A 59 -0.05 24.60 -2.75
C ALA A 59 -1.43 24.38 -3.37
N SER A 60 -2.09 25.46 -3.82
CA SER A 60 -3.40 25.39 -4.48
C SER A 60 -3.31 24.67 -5.82
N ASP A 61 -2.31 24.99 -6.64
CA ASP A 61 -2.09 24.36 -7.95
C ASP A 61 -1.75 22.88 -7.81
N TRP A 62 -0.94 22.52 -6.82
CA TRP A 62 -0.61 21.13 -6.51
C TRP A 62 -1.85 20.35 -6.08
N LEU A 63 -2.65 20.90 -5.16
CA LEU A 63 -3.91 20.29 -4.71
C LEU A 63 -4.88 20.10 -5.89
N PHE A 64 -5.07 21.13 -6.72
CA PHE A 64 -5.98 21.06 -7.86
C PHE A 64 -5.59 19.94 -8.83
N ARG A 65 -4.29 19.82 -9.14
CA ARG A 65 -3.79 18.74 -10.01
C ARG A 65 -3.89 17.36 -9.38
N MET A 66 -3.72 17.25 -8.06
CA MET A 66 -3.93 16.00 -7.34
C MET A 66 -5.41 15.59 -7.35
N GLU A 67 -6.33 16.52 -7.12
CA GLU A 67 -7.78 16.28 -7.15
C GLU A 67 -8.26 15.83 -8.52
N ASP A 68 -7.85 16.54 -9.59
CA ASP A 68 -8.16 16.22 -10.99
C ASP A 68 -7.79 14.76 -11.33
N MET A 69 -6.57 14.34 -10.99
CA MET A 69 -6.14 12.97 -11.22
C MET A 69 -6.88 11.92 -10.37
N MET A 70 -7.28 12.27 -9.14
CA MET A 70 -8.04 11.37 -8.28
C MET A 70 -9.51 11.24 -8.73
N GLU A 71 -10.06 12.26 -9.38
CA GLU A 71 -11.37 12.19 -10.04
C GLU A 71 -11.32 11.25 -11.26
N ASP A 72 -10.27 11.34 -12.08
CA ASP A 72 -10.06 10.45 -13.25
C ASP A 72 -9.91 8.97 -12.88
N LEU A 73 -9.47 8.68 -11.65
CA LEU A 73 -9.26 7.32 -11.15
C LEU A 73 -10.49 6.69 -10.49
N ASP A 74 -11.63 7.39 -10.43
CA ASP A 74 -12.84 6.97 -9.71
C ASP A 74 -12.56 6.52 -8.25
N CYS A 75 -11.56 7.14 -7.59
CA CYS A 75 -11.16 6.80 -6.23
C CYS A 75 -12.32 6.99 -5.24
N THR A 76 -12.59 6.00 -4.40
CA THR A 76 -13.53 6.18 -3.29
C THR A 76 -12.96 7.11 -2.23
N GLN A 77 -13.82 7.73 -1.41
CA GLN A 77 -13.37 8.60 -0.30
C GLN A 77 -12.49 7.88 0.73
N ALA A 78 -12.58 6.54 0.82
CA ALA A 78 -11.73 5.74 1.70
C ALA A 78 -10.33 5.49 1.12
N GLU A 79 -10.15 5.73 -0.18
CA GLU A 79 -8.89 5.54 -0.91
C GLU A 79 -8.13 6.85 -1.15
N LYS A 80 -8.84 7.99 -1.19
CA LYS A 80 -8.26 9.34 -1.14
C LYS A 80 -7.72 9.65 0.26
#